data_AF-A0A7K2PQS8-F1
#
_entry.id   AF-A0A7K2PQS8-F1
#
_cell.length_a   1.000
_cell.length_b   1.000
_cell.length_c   1.000
_cell.angle_alpha   90.00
_cell.angle_beta   90.00
_cell.angle_gamma   90.00
#
_symmetry.space_group_name_H-M   'P 1'
#
loop_
_entity.id
_entity.type
_entity.pdbx_description
1 polymer ?
#
loop_
_entity_poly.entity_id
_entity_poly.type
_entity_poly.pdbx_seq_one_letter_code
_entity_poly.pdbx_strand_id
1 'polypeptide(L)'
;MSGVYGKCFDPTGARHGIPTYPWKFAPHGLATRRQLRAQGLRPGGQPIAAQAMRINRRTGTPRVAYLYREDLALPVRPMTSRKWGALALAMLARQTCPACGVIYSYCISRRYGMCGLCIDANHTAQTGS
;
A
#
# COMPACT_ATOMS: atom_id res chain seq x y z
N MET A 1 -0.23 32.24 -19.25
CA MET A 1 0.35 31.00 -18.69
C MET A 1 -0.51 29.82 -19.10
N SER A 2 0.10 28.75 -19.64
CA SER A 2 -0.55 27.68 -20.42
C SER A 2 -1.77 27.03 -19.73
N GLY A 3 -2.89 26.97 -20.44
CA GLY A 3 -4.15 26.34 -19.97
C GLY A 3 -4.07 24.83 -19.75
N VAL A 4 -2.95 24.18 -20.15
CA VAL A 4 -2.77 22.72 -20.06
C VAL A 4 -2.52 22.26 -18.61
N TYR A 5 -1.87 23.10 -17.79
CA TYR A 5 -1.50 22.76 -16.41
C TYR A 5 -2.16 23.64 -15.35
N GLY A 6 -3.03 24.59 -15.73
CA GLY A 6 -3.61 25.56 -14.80
C GLY A 6 -4.33 24.95 -13.58
N LYS A 7 -4.88 23.72 -13.71
CA LYS A 7 -5.49 22.99 -12.59
C LYS A 7 -4.47 22.30 -11.68
N CYS A 8 -3.28 21.96 -12.20
CA CYS A 8 -2.25 21.14 -11.55
C CYS A 8 -0.96 21.87 -11.17
N PHE A 9 -0.84 23.16 -11.47
CA PHE A 9 0.32 23.96 -11.15
C PHE A 9 -0.04 25.00 -10.09
N ASP A 10 0.45 24.76 -8.87
CA ASP A 10 0.29 25.62 -7.70
C ASP A 10 1.53 25.43 -6.79
N PRO A 11 2.68 25.99 -7.18
CA PRO A 11 3.94 25.80 -6.45
C PRO A 11 3.93 26.45 -5.06
N THR A 12 3.06 27.43 -4.82
CA THR A 12 2.92 28.09 -3.51
C THR A 12 1.98 27.33 -2.57
N GLY A 13 1.16 26.42 -3.09
CA GLY A 13 0.16 25.70 -2.32
C GLY A 13 -1.06 26.55 -1.97
N ALA A 14 -1.27 27.70 -2.63
CA ALA A 14 -2.37 28.62 -2.32
C ALA A 14 -3.75 28.01 -2.57
N ARG A 15 -3.86 27.06 -3.51
CA ARG A 15 -5.11 26.37 -3.85
C ARG A 15 -5.24 25.03 -3.15
N HIS A 16 -4.15 24.28 -3.07
CA HIS A 16 -4.17 22.87 -2.61
C HIS A 16 -3.60 22.67 -1.21
N GLY A 17 -3.19 23.74 -0.52
CA GLY A 17 -2.61 23.71 0.82
C GLY A 17 -1.15 23.24 0.89
N ILE A 18 -0.65 22.60 -0.17
CA ILE A 18 0.75 22.19 -0.34
C ILE A 18 1.23 22.44 -1.77
N PRO A 19 2.54 22.65 -1.98
CA PRO A 19 3.11 22.77 -3.32
C PRO A 19 2.64 21.64 -4.24
N THR A 20 2.03 22.02 -5.34
CA THR A 20 1.41 21.10 -6.29
C THR A 20 1.99 21.31 -7.67
N TYR A 21 2.57 20.24 -8.21
CA TYR A 21 3.24 20.26 -9.51
C TYR A 21 2.49 19.34 -10.49
N PRO A 22 2.49 19.68 -11.78
CA PRO A 22 2.06 18.75 -12.81
C PRO A 22 2.90 17.47 -12.80
N TRP A 23 2.34 16.41 -13.35
CA TRP A 23 3.05 15.14 -13.51
C TRP A 23 4.41 15.31 -14.21
N LYS A 24 5.51 14.89 -13.54
CA LYS A 24 6.92 15.05 -13.96
C LYS A 24 7.52 16.47 -13.87
N PHE A 25 6.85 17.42 -13.21
CA PHE A 25 7.33 18.80 -13.05
C PHE A 25 7.74 19.15 -11.61
N ALA A 26 7.78 18.17 -10.70
CA ALA A 26 8.26 18.42 -9.34
C ALA A 26 9.77 18.72 -9.34
N PRO A 27 10.25 19.64 -8.48
CA PRO A 27 11.66 19.91 -8.35
C PRO A 27 12.42 18.69 -7.82
N HIS A 28 13.74 18.69 -8.02
CA HIS A 28 14.63 17.66 -7.49
C HIS A 28 14.62 17.64 -5.95
N GLY A 29 15.04 16.51 -5.36
CA GLY A 29 15.02 16.30 -3.90
C GLY A 29 13.63 15.88 -3.36
N LEU A 30 12.67 15.62 -4.25
CA LEU A 30 11.34 15.15 -3.92
C LEU A 30 11.05 13.79 -4.57
N ALA A 31 10.65 12.83 -3.76
CA ALA A 31 10.33 11.48 -4.19
C ALA A 31 8.98 11.01 -3.68
N THR A 32 8.29 10.21 -4.50
CA THR A 32 7.14 9.42 -4.07
C THR A 32 7.57 8.32 -3.11
N ARG A 33 6.63 7.80 -2.29
CA ARG A 33 6.91 6.63 -1.43
C ARG A 33 7.50 5.44 -2.19
N ARG A 34 7.07 5.24 -3.44
CA ARG A 34 7.56 4.14 -4.30
C ARG A 34 9.00 4.39 -4.77
N GLN A 35 9.33 5.63 -5.14
CA GLN A 35 10.71 6.00 -5.50
C GLN A 35 11.66 5.86 -4.31
N LEU A 36 11.28 6.37 -3.13
CA LEU A 36 12.06 6.16 -1.90
C LEU A 36 12.25 4.67 -1.62
N ARG A 37 11.20 3.86 -1.76
CA ARG A 37 11.28 2.41 -1.50
C ARG A 37 12.24 1.70 -2.46
N ALA A 38 12.29 2.12 -3.72
CA ALA A 38 13.25 1.58 -4.70
C ALA A 38 14.71 1.89 -4.32
N GLN A 39 14.94 2.98 -3.58
CA GLN A 39 16.24 3.38 -3.04
C GLN A 39 16.50 2.79 -1.63
N GLY A 40 15.64 1.90 -1.12
CA GLY A 40 15.80 1.38 0.25
C GLY A 40 15.46 2.40 1.35
N LEU A 41 14.77 3.48 1.00
CA LEU A 41 14.38 4.57 1.91
C LEU A 41 12.88 4.53 2.24
N ARG A 42 12.50 5.24 3.30
CA ARG A 42 11.12 5.51 3.73
C ARG A 42 11.00 6.99 4.10
N PRO A 43 9.78 7.59 4.05
CA PRO A 43 9.58 9.00 4.40
C PRO A 43 10.03 9.42 5.80
N GLY A 44 10.31 8.49 6.71
CA GLY A 44 10.84 8.84 8.03
C GLY A 44 9.81 9.39 9.03
N GLY A 45 8.55 9.61 8.62
CA GLY A 45 7.52 10.25 9.46
C GLY A 45 7.33 11.75 9.17
N GLN A 46 8.05 12.27 8.18
CA GLN A 46 7.89 13.65 7.72
C GLN A 46 6.46 13.90 7.16
N PRO A 47 5.95 15.13 7.26
CA PRO A 47 4.72 15.52 6.59
C PRO A 47 4.88 15.47 5.06
N ILE A 48 3.77 15.53 4.34
CA ILE A 48 3.80 15.62 2.87
C ILE A 48 4.43 16.96 2.48
N ALA A 49 5.52 16.92 1.71
CA ALA A 49 6.25 18.12 1.30
C ALA A 49 5.64 18.77 0.06
N ALA A 50 5.11 17.97 -0.85
CA ALA A 50 4.46 18.42 -2.07
C ALA A 50 3.58 17.30 -2.66
N GLN A 51 2.87 17.60 -3.73
CA GLN A 51 2.15 16.61 -4.50
C GLN A 51 2.34 16.79 -6.01
N ALA A 52 2.42 15.67 -6.73
CA ALA A 52 2.33 15.64 -8.19
C ALA A 52 0.89 15.32 -8.59
N MET A 53 0.28 16.16 -9.42
CA MET A 53 -1.11 16.03 -9.84
C MET A 53 -1.25 15.88 -11.36
N ARG A 54 -2.20 15.05 -11.77
CA ARG A 54 -2.64 14.91 -13.16
C ARG A 54 -4.16 14.83 -13.21
N ILE A 55 -4.79 15.69 -14.01
CA ILE A 55 -6.24 15.56 -14.28
C ILE A 55 -6.47 14.47 -15.32
N ASN A 56 -7.40 13.56 -15.04
CA ASN A 56 -7.94 12.66 -16.03
C ASN A 56 -8.78 13.46 -17.05
N ARG A 57 -8.38 13.45 -18.32
CA ARG A 57 -9.06 14.21 -19.37
C ARG A 57 -10.51 13.77 -19.63
N ARG A 58 -10.84 12.50 -19.38
CA ARG A 58 -12.18 11.95 -19.66
C ARG A 58 -13.17 12.24 -18.53
N THR A 59 -12.73 12.11 -17.28
CA THR A 59 -13.61 12.21 -16.10
C THR A 59 -13.42 13.51 -15.33
N GLY A 60 -12.40 14.31 -15.66
CA GLY A 60 -12.04 15.52 -14.90
C GLY A 60 -11.42 15.24 -13.52
N THR A 61 -11.29 13.98 -13.10
CA THR A 61 -10.85 13.63 -11.73
C THR A 61 -9.33 13.77 -11.56
N PRO A 62 -8.86 14.35 -10.45
CA PRO A 62 -7.44 14.46 -10.16
C PRO A 62 -6.85 13.11 -9.72
N ARG A 63 -5.67 12.78 -10.24
CA ARG A 63 -4.79 11.74 -9.72
C ARG A 63 -3.61 12.42 -9.02
N VAL A 64 -3.40 12.07 -7.77
CA VAL A 64 -2.42 12.72 -6.90
C VAL A 64 -1.38 11.70 -6.43
N ALA A 65 -0.11 12.08 -6.47
CA ALA A 65 0.98 11.34 -5.87
C ALA A 65 1.69 12.25 -4.86
N TYR A 66 1.74 11.83 -3.60
CA TYR A 66 2.45 12.59 -2.56
C TYR A 66 3.95 12.44 -2.68
N LEU A 67 4.63 13.56 -2.48
CA LEU A 67 6.07 13.72 -2.55
C LEU A 67 6.62 14.02 -1.16
N TYR A 68 7.77 13.44 -0.90
CA TYR A 68 8.51 13.52 0.35
C TYR A 68 9.92 13.97 0.04
N ARG A 69 10.55 14.66 0.98
CA ARG A 69 11.93 15.08 0.85
C ARG A 69 12.85 13.87 0.95
N GLU A 70 13.77 13.76 0.00
CA GLU A 70 14.77 12.71 -0.05
C GLU A 70 15.81 12.86 1.08
N ASP A 71 16.19 14.10 1.42
CA ASP A 71 17.19 14.38 2.45
C ASP A 71 16.72 14.07 3.89
N LEU A 72 15.41 14.08 4.12
CA LEU A 72 14.80 13.67 5.39
C LEU A 72 14.38 12.19 5.40
N ALA A 73 14.58 11.47 4.30
CA ALA A 73 14.21 10.08 4.21
C ALA A 73 15.16 9.24 5.08
N LEU A 74 14.60 8.21 5.70
CA LEU A 74 15.35 7.29 6.54
C LEU A 74 15.44 5.94 5.84
N PRO A 75 16.48 5.12 6.13
CA PRO A 75 16.50 3.74 5.69
C PRO A 75 15.22 2.99 6.09
N VAL A 76 14.76 2.11 5.21
CA VAL A 76 13.69 1.17 5.53
C VAL A 76 14.10 0.37 6.75
N ARG A 77 13.18 0.22 7.71
CA ARG A 77 13.46 -0.55 8.92
C ARG A 77 13.79 -1.99 8.52
N PRO A 78 14.98 -2.51 8.90
CA PRO A 78 15.36 -3.86 8.52
C PRO A 78 14.40 -4.86 9.15
N MET A 79 14.30 -6.00 8.49
CA MET A 79 13.63 -7.15 9.04
C MET A 79 14.52 -7.74 10.15
N THR A 80 13.95 -7.93 11.34
CA THR A 80 14.67 -8.49 12.48
C THR A 80 14.22 -9.93 12.71
N SER A 81 15.04 -10.74 13.37
CA SER A 81 14.70 -12.13 13.73
C SER A 81 13.35 -12.23 14.45
N ARG A 82 13.07 -11.32 15.40
CA ARG A 82 11.78 -11.24 16.09
C ARG A 82 10.60 -10.99 15.13
N LYS A 83 10.77 -10.09 14.16
CA LYS A 83 9.72 -9.83 13.16
C LYS A 83 9.53 -11.05 12.25
N TRP A 84 10.60 -11.77 11.91
CA TRP A 84 10.53 -13.00 11.11
C TRP A 84 9.74 -14.08 11.84
N GLY A 85 10.05 -14.32 13.12
CA GLY A 85 9.31 -15.26 13.96
C GLY A 85 7.83 -14.88 14.09
N ALA A 86 7.53 -13.59 14.32
CA ALA A 86 6.15 -13.11 14.39
C ALA A 86 5.38 -13.32 13.08
N LEU A 87 6.02 -13.08 11.92
CA LEU A 87 5.42 -13.34 10.62
C LEU A 87 5.19 -14.84 10.39
N ALA A 88 6.16 -15.69 10.76
CA ALA A 88 6.03 -17.14 10.64
C ALA A 88 4.88 -17.68 11.49
N LEU A 89 4.76 -17.23 12.74
CA LEU A 89 3.63 -17.58 13.62
C LEU A 89 2.29 -17.10 13.05
N ALA A 90 2.24 -15.89 12.50
CA ALA A 90 1.03 -15.37 11.87
C ALA A 90 0.65 -16.15 10.60
N MET A 91 1.63 -16.60 9.81
CA MET A 91 1.39 -17.46 8.65
C MET A 91 0.92 -18.85 9.07
N LEU A 92 1.56 -19.44 10.08
CA LEU A 92 1.15 -20.72 10.66
C LEU A 92 -0.32 -20.66 11.09
N ALA A 93 -0.72 -19.66 11.88
CA ALA A 93 -2.11 -19.51 12.31
C ALA A 93 -3.11 -19.34 11.14
N ARG A 94 -2.69 -18.71 10.03
CA ARG A 94 -3.52 -18.57 8.82
C ARG A 94 -3.55 -19.81 7.95
N GLN A 95 -2.61 -20.73 8.14
CA GLN A 95 -2.42 -21.95 7.37
C GLN A 95 -2.93 -23.19 8.11
N THR A 96 -3.09 -23.13 9.43
CA THR A 96 -3.64 -24.20 10.26
C THR A 96 -5.16 -24.16 10.27
N CYS A 97 -5.80 -25.27 9.90
CA CYS A 97 -7.25 -25.39 9.96
C CYS A 97 -7.72 -25.50 11.42
N PRO A 98 -8.65 -24.65 11.89
CA PRO A 98 -9.14 -24.75 13.27
C PRO A 98 -10.00 -26.00 13.51
N ALA A 99 -10.58 -26.61 12.46
CA ALA A 99 -11.44 -27.78 12.58
C ALA A 99 -10.65 -29.10 12.67
N CYS A 100 -9.53 -29.22 11.94
CA CYS A 100 -8.77 -30.48 11.85
C CYS A 100 -7.30 -30.36 12.29
N GLY A 101 -6.82 -29.16 12.61
CA GLY A 101 -5.45 -28.92 13.07
C GLY A 101 -4.35 -29.05 12.01
N VAL A 102 -4.68 -29.48 10.78
CA VAL A 102 -3.71 -29.66 9.70
C VAL A 102 -3.19 -28.32 9.20
N ILE A 103 -1.87 -28.24 8.99
CA ILE A 103 -1.17 -27.08 8.43
C ILE A 103 -1.08 -27.24 6.91
N TYR A 104 -1.50 -26.21 6.17
CA TYR A 104 -1.48 -26.20 4.70
C TYR A 104 -0.42 -25.23 4.15
N SER A 105 -0.03 -25.41 2.88
CA SER A 105 0.86 -24.47 2.17
C SER A 105 0.17 -23.17 1.76
N TYR A 106 -1.17 -23.10 1.87
CA TYR A 106 -1.98 -21.95 1.48
C TYR A 106 -2.70 -21.34 2.69
N CYS A 107 -3.00 -20.03 2.60
CA CYS A 107 -3.83 -19.36 3.61
C CYS A 107 -5.28 -19.84 3.50
N ILE A 108 -5.85 -20.27 4.63
CA ILE A 108 -7.24 -20.68 4.73
C ILE A 108 -8.17 -19.51 4.42
N SER A 109 -9.26 -19.79 3.71
CA SER A 109 -10.23 -18.78 3.30
C SER A 109 -10.92 -18.16 4.52
N ARG A 110 -10.85 -16.82 4.62
CA ARG A 110 -11.56 -16.07 5.66
C ARG A 110 -13.07 -16.20 5.58
N ARG A 111 -13.63 -16.53 4.40
CA ARG A 111 -15.08 -16.67 4.20
C ARG A 111 -15.64 -17.88 4.95
N TYR A 112 -14.93 -19.00 4.90
CA TYR A 112 -15.38 -20.27 5.47
C TYR A 112 -14.72 -20.59 6.81
N GLY A 113 -13.54 -20.01 7.08
CA GLY A 113 -12.82 -20.18 8.35
C GLY A 113 -12.17 -21.55 8.54
N MET A 114 -12.25 -22.45 7.56
CA MET A 114 -11.68 -23.80 7.62
C MET A 114 -11.21 -24.27 6.24
N CYS A 115 -10.47 -25.38 6.19
CA CYS A 115 -9.90 -25.89 4.94
C CYS A 115 -10.97 -26.49 4.01
N GLY A 116 -10.65 -26.61 2.72
CA GLY A 116 -11.55 -27.18 1.69
C GLY A 116 -12.11 -28.54 2.06
N LEU A 117 -11.27 -29.44 2.57
CA LEU A 117 -11.71 -30.78 2.98
C LEU A 117 -12.75 -30.74 4.12
N CYS A 118 -12.59 -29.84 5.09
CA CYS A 118 -13.58 -29.66 6.16
C CYS A 118 -14.86 -29.00 5.66
N ILE A 119 -14.77 -28.12 4.65
CA ILE A 119 -15.94 -27.52 4.00
C ILE A 119 -16.75 -28.61 3.30
N ASP A 120 -16.08 -29.43 2.49
CA ASP A 120 -16.73 -30.51 1.74
C ASP A 120 -17.37 -31.53 2.69
N ALA A 121 -16.65 -31.94 3.73
CA ALA A 121 -17.19 -32.82 4.77
C ALA A 121 -18.45 -32.25 5.43
N ASN A 122 -18.45 -30.96 5.80
CA ASN A 122 -19.61 -30.31 6.40
C ASN A 122 -20.80 -30.23 5.42
N HIS A 123 -20.55 -29.98 4.14
CA HIS A 123 -21.61 -29.98 3.14
C HIS A 123 -22.24 -31.36 2.98
N THR A 124 -21.43 -32.42 2.91
CA THR A 124 -21.96 -33.80 2.82
C THR A 124 -22.80 -34.20 4.04
N ALA A 125 -22.40 -33.76 5.23
CA ALA A 125 -23.18 -33.99 6.46
C ALA A 125 -24.55 -33.30 6.45
N GLN A 126 -24.67 -32.13 5.80
CA GLN A 126 -25.93 -31.38 5.71
C GLN A 126 -26.86 -31.87 4.61
N THR A 127 -26.35 -32.55 3.58
CA THR A 127 -27.18 -33.06 2.46
C THR A 127 -27.69 -34.48 2.69
N GLY A 128 -27.07 -35.21 3.62
CA GLY A 128 -27.51 -36.55 4.02
C GLY A 128 -28.54 -36.59 5.16
N SER A 129 -28.87 -35.42 5.73
CA SER A 129 -29.97 -35.22 6.70
C SER A 129 -31.22 -34.70 6.02
#